data_AF-A0A0B6ZDG6-F1
#
_entry.id   AF-A0A0B6ZDG6-F1
#
_cell.length_a   1.000
_cell.length_b   1.000
_cell.length_c   1.000
_cell.angle_alpha   90.00
_cell.angle_beta   90.00
_cell.angle_gamma   90.00
#
_symmetry.space_group_name_H-M   'P 1'
#
loop_
_entity.id
_entity.type
_entity.pdbx_description
1 polymer ?
#
loop_
_entity_poly.entity_id
_entity_poly.type
_entity_poly.pdbx_seq_one_letter_code
_entity_poly.pdbx_strand_id
1 'polypeptide(L)'
;VRGNFVGNEIATLYFSTIGLWPWFSNGNPPQPLNGGIPQLANLTAHLEKLRSDIAWTISEDATGYGVIDQEEWRVFDDLNYHKKIYKSASVEYMRGKNPQMTNEQVKKASPAAFEASAKEMMLKSLQVAQAVRPNMHWGYYLYPQYWKSEPTTTYYNNRLGWLYKASTGIYPSIYIKHIERQSRDSIYYHIKNAVGEAIRVRETFNNRTTPVIPYTVIQNGDNLFNKTILDLAIGLPADMGVDGLVIWGSSGIFKYN
;
A
#
# COMPACT_ATOMS: atom_id res chain seq x y z
N VAL A 1 24.81 -16.21 2.38
CA VAL A 1 24.47 -15.17 1.38
C VAL A 1 24.07 -13.92 2.14
N ARG A 2 24.82 -12.81 2.04
CA ARG A 2 24.34 -11.51 2.53
C ARG A 2 23.33 -11.01 1.49
N GLY A 3 22.04 -11.22 1.72
CA GLY A 3 21.00 -10.64 0.88
C GLY A 3 20.85 -9.17 1.21
N ASN A 4 20.77 -8.31 0.19
CA ASN A 4 20.29 -6.95 0.38
C ASN A 4 18.76 -6.99 0.40
N PHE A 5 18.13 -6.36 1.41
CA PHE A 5 16.66 -6.30 1.52
C PHE A 5 16.01 -5.43 0.44
N VAL A 6 16.81 -4.60 -0.23
CA VAL A 6 16.48 -3.90 -1.46
C VAL A 6 17.50 -4.30 -2.52
N GLY A 7 17.04 -4.82 -3.65
CA GLY A 7 17.90 -5.29 -4.72
C GLY A 7 17.28 -5.10 -6.10
N ASN A 8 17.98 -5.59 -7.12
CA ASN A 8 17.59 -5.41 -8.52
C ASN A 8 16.31 -6.18 -8.89
N GLU A 9 16.01 -7.27 -8.17
CA GLU A 9 14.82 -8.11 -8.38
C GLU A 9 13.59 -7.56 -7.66
N ILE A 10 13.75 -7.06 -6.44
CA ILE A 10 12.66 -6.49 -5.66
C ILE A 10 13.16 -5.41 -4.69
N ALA A 11 12.42 -4.31 -4.64
CA ALA A 11 12.64 -3.18 -3.75
C ALA A 11 11.33 -2.79 -3.08
N THR A 12 11.11 -3.25 -1.84
CA THR A 12 10.00 -2.75 -1.01
C THR A 12 10.49 -1.53 -0.22
N LEU A 13 9.94 -0.37 -0.54
CA LEU A 13 10.35 0.92 0.00
C LEU A 13 9.33 1.40 1.04
N TYR A 14 9.68 1.30 2.31
CA TYR A 14 8.83 1.73 3.42
C TYR A 14 8.71 3.26 3.48
N PHE A 15 7.52 3.77 3.78
CA PHE A 15 7.25 5.22 3.87
C PHE A 15 8.23 5.98 4.79
N SER A 16 8.76 5.30 5.81
CA SER A 16 9.71 5.88 6.77
C SER A 16 11.13 6.02 6.23
N THR A 17 11.43 5.37 5.10
CA THR A 17 12.76 5.31 4.49
C THR A 17 12.89 6.12 3.21
N ILE A 18 11.77 6.48 2.57
CA ILE A 18 11.74 7.16 1.28
C ILE A 18 10.80 8.36 1.27
N GLY A 19 11.25 9.45 0.62
CA GLY A 19 10.49 10.69 0.55
C GLY A 19 10.22 11.29 1.93
N LEU A 20 9.22 12.17 1.98
CA LEU A 20 8.74 12.80 3.21
C LEU A 20 7.23 12.57 3.32
N TRP A 21 6.79 11.33 3.49
CA TRP A 21 5.36 11.06 3.63
C TRP A 21 4.78 11.81 4.85
N PRO A 22 3.55 12.36 4.77
CA PRO A 22 2.91 12.97 5.93
C PRO A 22 2.37 11.89 6.88
N TRP A 23 2.75 11.98 8.16
CA TRP A 23 2.29 11.07 9.20
C TRP A 23 2.45 11.67 10.60
N PHE A 24 1.91 11.00 11.62
CA PHE A 24 2.03 11.43 13.02
C PHE A 24 2.93 10.50 13.82
N SER A 25 3.87 11.06 14.57
CA SER A 25 4.78 10.28 15.42
C SER A 25 4.04 9.52 16.53
N ASN A 26 4.65 8.44 17.03
CA ASN A 26 4.14 7.68 18.18
C ASN A 26 4.37 8.37 19.54
N GLY A 27 4.80 9.65 19.55
CA GLY A 27 5.02 10.42 20.77
C GLY A 27 3.73 10.80 21.48
N ASN A 28 3.85 11.34 22.70
CA ASN A 28 2.72 11.88 23.46
C ASN A 28 3.02 13.34 23.89
N PRO A 29 2.43 14.37 23.24
CA PRO A 29 1.47 14.26 22.14
C PRO A 29 2.13 13.87 20.79
N PRO A 30 1.38 13.21 19.88
CA PRO A 30 1.85 12.91 18.52
C PRO A 30 2.27 14.18 17.78
N GLN A 31 3.41 14.14 17.10
CA GLN A 31 3.93 15.27 16.32
C GLN A 31 3.65 15.05 14.82
N PRO A 32 3.15 16.07 14.08
CA PRO A 32 2.96 15.96 12.65
C PRO A 32 4.31 16.05 11.92
N LEU A 33 4.65 15.02 11.13
CA LEU A 33 5.76 15.05 10.19
C LEU A 33 5.26 15.37 8.79
N ASN A 34 5.97 16.27 8.10
CA ASN A 34 5.55 16.87 6.83
C ASN A 34 4.05 17.25 6.83
N GLY A 35 3.60 17.96 7.87
CA GLY A 35 2.20 18.39 8.00
C GLY A 35 1.22 17.33 8.52
N GLY A 36 1.63 16.07 8.70
CA GLY A 36 0.83 14.99 9.29
C GLY A 36 -0.28 14.44 8.38
N ILE A 37 -0.86 15.26 7.52
CA ILE A 37 -1.87 14.88 6.52
C ILE A 37 -1.47 15.36 5.11
N PRO A 38 -1.96 14.72 4.03
CA PRO A 38 -1.64 15.12 2.66
C PRO A 38 -1.95 16.58 2.33
N GLN A 39 -3.00 17.18 2.90
CA GLN A 39 -3.40 18.56 2.62
C GLN A 39 -2.41 19.61 3.17
N LEU A 40 -1.62 19.25 4.19
CA LEU A 40 -0.64 20.12 4.84
C LEU A 40 0.80 19.80 4.42
N ALA A 41 0.99 18.76 3.64
CA ALA A 41 2.32 18.29 3.27
C ALA A 41 2.99 19.20 2.26
N ASN A 42 4.30 19.42 2.43
CA ASN A 42 5.12 19.98 1.38
C ASN A 42 5.38 18.89 0.32
N LEU A 43 4.54 18.89 -0.71
CA LEU A 43 4.59 17.92 -1.80
C LEU A 43 5.89 18.02 -2.62
N THR A 44 6.38 19.24 -2.88
CA THR A 44 7.64 19.43 -3.62
C THR A 44 8.82 18.80 -2.88
N ALA A 45 8.98 19.11 -1.60
CA ALA A 45 10.04 18.54 -0.77
C ALA A 45 9.92 17.01 -0.65
N HIS A 46 8.69 16.49 -0.55
CA HIS A 46 8.44 15.04 -0.58
C HIS A 46 8.97 14.40 -1.87
N LEU A 47 8.64 14.95 -3.04
CA LEU A 47 8.99 14.39 -4.34
C LEU A 47 10.50 14.50 -4.64
N GLU A 48 11.14 15.60 -4.24
CA GLU A 48 12.60 15.78 -4.36
C GLU A 48 13.37 14.76 -3.52
N LYS A 49 12.93 14.59 -2.26
CA LYS A 49 13.52 13.60 -1.36
C LYS A 49 13.28 12.18 -1.87
N LEU A 50 12.06 11.88 -2.32
CA LEU A 50 11.71 10.58 -2.88
C LEU A 50 12.57 10.23 -4.10
N ARG A 51 12.75 11.19 -5.03
CA ARG A 51 13.63 11.04 -6.19
C ARG A 51 15.04 10.65 -5.78
N SER A 52 15.59 11.38 -4.81
CA SER A 52 16.96 11.18 -4.33
C SER A 52 17.11 9.84 -3.61
N ASP A 53 16.15 9.48 -2.76
CA ASP A 53 16.18 8.21 -2.02
C ASP A 53 16.10 7.01 -2.96
N ILE A 54 15.21 7.05 -3.98
CA ILE A 54 15.11 5.98 -4.99
C ILE A 54 16.40 5.88 -5.80
N ALA A 55 16.94 7.02 -6.24
CA ALA A 55 18.17 7.07 -7.02
C ALA A 55 19.36 6.48 -6.27
N TRP A 56 19.42 6.67 -4.95
CA TRP A 56 20.48 6.15 -4.10
C TRP A 56 20.29 4.67 -3.72
N THR A 57 19.05 4.24 -3.51
CA THR A 57 18.76 2.91 -2.94
C THR A 57 18.72 1.81 -4.00
N ILE A 58 18.27 2.12 -5.22
CA ILE A 58 18.03 1.14 -6.28
C ILE A 58 19.02 1.36 -7.41
N SER A 59 19.64 0.30 -7.93
CA SER A 59 20.56 0.42 -9.08
C SER A 59 19.85 0.90 -10.35
N GLU A 60 20.55 1.59 -11.24
CA GLU A 60 20.00 2.08 -12.53
C GLU A 60 19.65 0.94 -13.49
N ASP A 61 20.31 -0.21 -13.37
CA ASP A 61 20.10 -1.41 -14.17
C ASP A 61 18.98 -2.33 -13.62
N ALA A 62 18.31 -1.94 -12.52
CA ALA A 62 17.25 -2.73 -11.94
C ALA A 62 16.03 -2.83 -12.87
N THR A 63 15.57 -4.07 -13.11
CA THR A 63 14.40 -4.38 -13.95
C THR A 63 13.28 -5.09 -13.19
N GLY A 64 13.45 -5.27 -11.87
CA GLY A 64 12.52 -6.00 -11.03
C GLY A 64 11.31 -5.20 -10.57
N TYR A 65 10.84 -5.49 -9.36
CA TYR A 65 9.60 -4.95 -8.80
C TYR A 65 9.87 -3.87 -7.75
N GLY A 66 9.41 -2.65 -8.03
CA GLY A 66 9.48 -1.51 -7.12
C GLY A 66 8.14 -1.31 -6.40
N VAL A 67 8.15 -1.45 -5.08
CA VAL A 67 6.91 -1.43 -4.28
C VAL A 67 7.01 -0.32 -3.25
N ILE A 68 6.12 0.67 -3.34
CA ILE A 68 5.99 1.71 -2.32
C ILE A 68 5.07 1.19 -1.22
N ASP A 69 5.60 1.08 -0.01
CA ASP A 69 4.88 0.65 1.18
C ASP A 69 4.51 1.88 2.04
N GLN A 70 3.40 2.51 1.68
CA GLN A 70 2.79 3.60 2.44
C GLN A 70 1.50 3.08 3.07
N GLU A 71 1.52 2.95 4.40
CA GLU A 71 0.36 2.51 5.17
C GLU A 71 -0.10 3.53 6.22
N GLU A 72 0.51 4.70 6.25
CA GLU A 72 0.22 5.69 7.29
C GLU A 72 -1.20 6.24 7.23
N TRP A 73 -1.83 6.17 6.07
CA TRP A 73 -3.24 6.46 5.89
C TRP A 73 -3.77 5.67 4.69
N ARG A 74 -5.08 5.68 4.49
CA ARG A 74 -5.75 5.20 3.28
C ARG A 74 -6.32 6.39 2.53
N VAL A 75 -6.43 6.28 1.20
CA VAL A 75 -6.96 7.37 0.35
C VAL A 75 -8.33 7.83 0.83
N PHE A 76 -9.24 6.88 1.07
CA PHE A 76 -10.62 7.18 1.49
C PHE A 76 -10.69 7.38 3.01
N ASP A 77 -11.32 8.47 3.43
CA ASP A 77 -11.40 8.84 4.86
C ASP A 77 -12.06 7.75 5.69
N ASP A 78 -13.15 7.16 5.19
CA ASP A 78 -13.89 6.10 5.87
C ASP A 78 -13.04 4.86 6.17
N LEU A 79 -12.09 4.52 5.30
CA LEU A 79 -11.14 3.42 5.51
C LEU A 79 -10.08 3.68 6.59
N ASN A 80 -9.96 4.92 7.08
CA ASN A 80 -9.04 5.29 8.16
C ASN A 80 -9.65 5.03 9.56
N TYR A 81 -10.25 3.87 9.80
CA TYR A 81 -11.07 3.55 10.99
C TYR A 81 -10.35 3.76 12.33
N HIS A 82 -9.08 3.33 12.43
CA HIS A 82 -8.27 3.43 13.65
C HIS A 82 -7.35 4.66 13.65
N LYS A 83 -7.42 5.48 12.59
CA LYS A 83 -6.51 6.59 12.33
C LYS A 83 -7.23 7.92 12.50
N LYS A 84 -7.97 8.06 13.62
CA LYS A 84 -8.82 9.23 13.95
C LYS A 84 -8.08 10.56 13.89
N ILE A 85 -6.78 10.57 14.22
CA ILE A 85 -5.94 11.77 14.19
C ILE A 85 -5.91 12.43 12.80
N TYR A 86 -5.85 11.64 11.72
CA TYR A 86 -5.86 12.15 10.35
C TYR A 86 -7.20 12.82 10.01
N LYS A 87 -8.31 12.22 10.45
CA LYS A 87 -9.66 12.80 10.27
C LYS A 87 -9.80 14.12 11.01
N SER A 88 -9.38 14.16 12.27
CA SER A 88 -9.44 15.36 13.11
C SER A 88 -8.58 16.49 12.53
N ALA A 89 -7.34 16.18 12.13
CA ALA A 89 -6.44 17.15 11.51
C ALA A 89 -6.98 17.69 10.19
N SER A 90 -7.60 16.83 9.37
CA SER A 90 -8.26 17.24 8.12
C SER A 90 -9.43 18.20 8.35
N VAL A 91 -10.25 17.94 9.38
CA VAL A 91 -11.35 18.83 9.78
C VAL A 91 -10.82 20.18 10.28
N GLU A 92 -9.75 20.17 11.07
CA GLU A 92 -9.10 21.39 11.57
C GLU A 92 -8.50 22.23 10.43
N TYR A 93 -7.79 21.59 9.50
CA TYR A 93 -7.30 22.20 8.28
C TYR A 93 -8.43 22.88 7.49
N MET A 94 -9.53 22.16 7.26
CA MET A 94 -10.67 22.69 6.52
C MET A 94 -11.37 23.84 7.26
N ARG A 95 -11.45 23.79 8.60
CA ARG A 95 -11.99 24.90 9.40
C ARG A 95 -11.14 26.16 9.26
N GLY A 96 -9.81 26.02 9.35
CA GLY A 96 -8.88 27.15 9.19
C GLY A 96 -8.97 27.80 7.81
N LYS A 97 -9.18 27.01 6.74
CA LYS A 97 -9.36 27.51 5.37
C LYS A 97 -10.74 28.09 5.09
N ASN A 98 -11.76 27.70 5.86
CA ASN A 98 -13.16 28.06 5.61
C ASN A 98 -13.82 28.60 6.89
N PRO A 99 -13.39 29.75 7.44
CA PRO A 99 -13.89 30.26 8.72
C PRO A 99 -15.38 30.61 8.73
N GLN A 100 -15.99 30.77 7.55
CA GLN A 100 -17.43 31.05 7.39
C GLN A 100 -18.29 29.77 7.36
N MET A 101 -17.69 28.59 7.16
CA MET A 101 -18.45 27.33 7.14
C MET A 101 -18.80 26.88 8.55
N THR A 102 -19.99 26.30 8.70
CA THR A 102 -20.37 25.65 9.96
C THR A 102 -19.54 24.40 10.20
N ASN A 103 -19.48 23.96 11.46
CA ASN A 103 -18.79 22.72 11.83
C ASN A 103 -19.29 21.49 11.04
N GLU A 104 -20.58 21.45 10.71
CA GLU A 104 -21.16 20.35 9.93
C GLU A 104 -20.71 20.41 8.46
N GLN A 105 -20.70 21.60 7.87
CA GLN A 105 -20.20 21.79 6.50
C GLN A 105 -18.73 21.40 6.37
N VAL A 106 -17.89 21.82 7.32
CA VAL A 106 -16.46 21.45 7.36
C VAL A 106 -16.29 19.93 7.46
N LYS A 107 -17.01 19.28 8.38
CA LYS A 107 -16.96 17.82 8.54
C LYS A 107 -17.39 17.08 7.27
N LYS A 108 -18.40 17.59 6.58
CA LYS A 108 -18.90 17.01 5.32
C LYS A 108 -17.92 17.19 4.16
N ALA A 109 -17.19 18.31 4.09
CA ALA A 109 -16.24 18.60 3.03
C ALA A 109 -14.85 17.97 3.24
N SER A 110 -14.45 17.75 4.49
CA SER A 110 -13.12 17.26 4.87
C SER A 110 -12.68 15.96 4.16
N PRO A 111 -13.52 14.90 4.06
CA PRO A 111 -13.15 13.68 3.37
C PRO A 111 -12.71 13.89 1.91
N ALA A 112 -13.46 14.70 1.15
CA ALA A 112 -13.14 14.95 -0.26
C ALA A 112 -11.82 15.72 -0.43
N ALA A 113 -11.53 16.67 0.46
CA ALA A 113 -10.26 17.40 0.46
C ALA A 113 -9.06 16.51 0.80
N PHE A 114 -9.24 15.59 1.77
CA PHE A 114 -8.25 14.58 2.11
C PHE A 114 -7.98 13.65 0.93
N GLU A 115 -9.04 13.07 0.36
CA GLU A 115 -8.97 12.16 -0.77
C GLU A 115 -8.29 12.76 -1.99
N ALA A 116 -8.58 14.03 -2.31
CA ALA A 116 -7.94 14.74 -3.42
C ALA A 116 -6.43 14.88 -3.22
N SER A 117 -5.99 15.28 -2.02
CA SER A 117 -4.58 15.48 -1.70
C SER A 117 -3.82 14.16 -1.57
N ALA A 118 -4.46 13.14 -0.99
CA ALA A 118 -3.95 11.78 -0.93
C ALA A 118 -3.72 11.19 -2.33
N LYS A 119 -4.71 11.35 -3.23
CA LYS A 119 -4.60 10.95 -4.63
C LYS A 119 -3.45 11.66 -5.34
N GLU A 120 -3.35 12.97 -5.20
CA GLU A 120 -2.28 13.74 -5.86
C GLU A 120 -0.91 13.28 -5.39
N MET A 121 -0.71 13.14 -4.08
CA MET A 121 0.56 12.71 -3.51
C MET A 121 0.92 11.30 -4.00
N MET A 122 0.03 10.32 -3.87
CA MET A 122 0.31 8.95 -4.31
C MET A 122 0.62 8.87 -5.82
N LEU A 123 -0.13 9.60 -6.65
CA LEU A 123 0.07 9.58 -8.10
C LEU A 123 1.42 10.20 -8.49
N LYS A 124 1.76 11.37 -7.93
CA LYS A 124 3.03 12.03 -8.24
C LYS A 124 4.23 11.25 -7.70
N SER A 125 4.12 10.62 -6.54
CA SER A 125 5.18 9.78 -5.99
C SER A 125 5.43 8.55 -6.87
N LEU A 126 4.37 7.92 -7.39
CA LEU A 126 4.48 6.81 -8.33
C LEU A 126 5.15 7.24 -9.65
N GLN A 127 4.76 8.40 -10.19
CA GLN A 127 5.37 8.97 -11.39
C GLN A 127 6.85 9.30 -11.20
N VAL A 128 7.24 9.81 -10.03
CA VAL A 128 8.66 10.04 -9.70
C VAL A 128 9.41 8.71 -9.67
N ALA A 129 8.88 7.68 -9.01
CA ALA A 129 9.51 6.37 -8.95
C ALA A 129 9.73 5.77 -10.35
N GLN A 130 8.71 5.81 -11.20
CA GLN A 130 8.77 5.38 -12.59
C GLN A 130 9.76 6.21 -13.42
N ALA A 131 9.82 7.53 -13.22
CA ALA A 131 10.76 8.37 -13.95
C ALA A 131 12.22 8.12 -13.54
N VAL A 132 12.47 7.77 -12.28
CA VAL A 132 13.82 7.49 -11.77
C VAL A 132 14.28 6.08 -12.12
N ARG A 133 13.37 5.10 -12.11
CA ARG A 133 13.65 3.70 -12.48
C ARG A 133 12.59 3.20 -13.47
N PRO A 134 12.70 3.59 -14.75
CA PRO A 134 11.68 3.31 -15.77
C PRO A 134 11.56 1.83 -16.15
N ASN A 135 12.60 1.04 -15.90
CA ASN A 135 12.63 -0.38 -16.25
C ASN A 135 12.03 -1.30 -15.17
N MET A 136 11.62 -0.74 -14.02
CA MET A 136 11.00 -1.50 -12.95
C MET A 136 9.47 -1.44 -13.02
N HIS A 137 8.85 -2.49 -12.50
CA HIS A 137 7.40 -2.56 -12.30
C HIS A 137 7.03 -1.87 -10.98
N TRP A 138 6.29 -0.78 -11.04
CA TRP A 138 5.99 0.08 -9.91
C TRP A 138 4.53 0.02 -9.47
N GLY A 139 4.31 -0.04 -8.16
CA GLY A 139 2.98 0.00 -7.56
C GLY A 139 3.06 0.18 -6.05
N TYR A 140 1.90 0.14 -5.41
CA TYR A 140 1.81 0.25 -3.94
C TYR A 140 1.48 -1.11 -3.34
N TYR A 141 2.16 -1.43 -2.24
CA TYR A 141 1.79 -2.54 -1.39
C TYR A 141 0.34 -2.40 -0.89
N LEU A 142 -0.34 -3.53 -0.72
CA LEU A 142 -1.77 -3.68 -0.42
C LEU A 142 -2.76 -3.40 -1.55
N TYR A 143 -2.34 -2.84 -2.69
CA TYR A 143 -3.30 -2.41 -3.71
C TYR A 143 -3.37 -3.38 -4.91
N PRO A 144 -4.57 -3.93 -5.23
CA PRO A 144 -5.84 -3.73 -4.54
C PRO A 144 -5.93 -4.46 -3.22
N GLN A 145 -6.72 -3.89 -2.32
CA GLN A 145 -7.03 -4.51 -1.04
C GLN A 145 -8.32 -5.31 -1.17
N TYR A 146 -8.39 -6.45 -0.47
CA TYR A 146 -9.60 -7.24 -0.33
C TYR A 146 -10.22 -7.05 1.05
N TRP A 147 -11.47 -6.61 1.05
CA TRP A 147 -12.33 -6.56 2.23
C TRP A 147 -13.34 -7.71 2.13
N LYS A 148 -13.52 -8.48 3.20
CA LYS A 148 -14.33 -9.71 3.18
C LYS A 148 -15.80 -9.47 2.76
N SER A 149 -16.29 -8.23 2.82
CA SER A 149 -17.62 -7.82 2.37
C SER A 149 -17.62 -7.25 0.94
N GLU A 150 -18.02 -8.06 -0.06
CA GLU A 150 -18.48 -7.54 -1.36
C GLU A 150 -19.88 -6.94 -1.15
N PRO A 151 -20.09 -5.61 -1.27
CA PRO A 151 -19.66 -4.74 -2.37
C PRO A 151 -18.58 -3.71 -2.01
N THR A 152 -18.01 -3.78 -0.81
CA THR A 152 -17.05 -2.80 -0.28
C THR A 152 -15.75 -2.83 -1.10
N THR A 153 -15.25 -4.02 -1.39
CA THR A 153 -14.02 -4.23 -2.16
C THR A 153 -14.12 -3.66 -3.56
N THR A 154 -15.06 -4.17 -4.35
CA THR A 154 -15.24 -3.73 -5.73
C THR A 154 -15.48 -2.21 -5.79
N TYR A 155 -16.26 -1.64 -4.86
CA TYR A 155 -16.54 -0.20 -4.81
C TYR A 155 -15.27 0.65 -4.63
N TYR A 156 -14.48 0.40 -3.58
CA TYR A 156 -13.29 1.21 -3.32
C TYR A 156 -12.21 1.00 -4.38
N ASN A 157 -12.00 -0.24 -4.83
CA ASN A 157 -11.02 -0.51 -5.88
C ASN A 157 -11.42 0.15 -7.20
N ASN A 158 -12.70 0.16 -7.57
CA ASN A 158 -13.12 0.90 -8.77
C ASN A 158 -12.85 2.41 -8.67
N ARG A 159 -13.03 3.01 -7.48
CA ARG A 159 -12.67 4.41 -7.23
C ARG A 159 -11.16 4.67 -7.27
N LEU A 160 -10.34 3.65 -7.04
CA LEU A 160 -8.88 3.67 -7.19
C LEU A 160 -8.41 3.33 -8.61
N GLY A 161 -9.30 3.26 -9.60
CA GLY A 161 -8.90 2.99 -10.99
C GLY A 161 -7.82 3.94 -11.53
N TRP A 162 -7.72 5.16 -11.00
CA TRP A 162 -6.63 6.09 -11.33
C TRP A 162 -5.25 5.60 -10.87
N LEU A 163 -5.17 4.90 -9.74
CA LEU A 163 -3.95 4.32 -9.21
C LEU A 163 -3.53 3.14 -10.09
N TYR A 164 -4.46 2.23 -10.35
CA TYR A 164 -4.20 1.05 -11.18
C TYR A 164 -3.82 1.43 -12.60
N LYS A 165 -4.43 2.45 -13.21
CA LYS A 165 -4.04 2.95 -14.54
C LYS A 165 -2.61 3.49 -14.57
N ALA A 166 -2.12 4.04 -13.47
CA ALA A 166 -0.79 4.61 -13.38
C ALA A 166 0.28 3.56 -13.01
N SER A 167 -0.10 2.46 -12.37
CA SER A 167 0.83 1.41 -11.95
C SER A 167 1.40 0.60 -13.12
N THR A 168 2.65 0.15 -12.97
CA THR A 168 3.30 -0.84 -13.85
C THR A 168 3.51 -2.19 -13.15
N GLY A 169 3.00 -2.35 -11.92
CA GLY A 169 2.84 -3.62 -11.19
C GLY A 169 1.72 -3.55 -10.14
N ILE A 170 1.13 -4.69 -9.80
CA ILE A 170 0.00 -4.81 -8.86
C ILE A 170 0.39 -5.71 -7.68
N TYR A 171 0.26 -5.21 -6.44
CA TYR A 171 0.86 -5.82 -5.25
C TYR A 171 -0.16 -6.00 -4.10
N PRO A 172 -1.14 -6.90 -4.25
CA PRO A 172 -2.12 -7.17 -3.20
C PRO A 172 -1.45 -7.90 -2.02
N SER A 173 -1.96 -7.74 -0.81
CA SER A 173 -1.60 -8.62 0.31
C SER A 173 -2.63 -9.74 0.45
N ILE A 174 -2.14 -10.97 0.56
CA ILE A 174 -2.94 -12.19 0.79
C ILE A 174 -2.59 -12.83 2.14
N TYR A 175 -2.10 -12.04 3.09
CA TYR A 175 -1.67 -12.53 4.40
C TYR A 175 -2.82 -13.17 5.18
N ILE A 176 -2.56 -14.35 5.71
CA ILE A 176 -3.51 -15.09 6.54
C ILE A 176 -3.45 -14.54 7.97
N LYS A 177 -4.35 -13.60 8.29
CA LYS A 177 -4.45 -13.02 9.64
C LYS A 177 -5.19 -13.95 10.60
N HIS A 178 -4.71 -14.02 11.85
CA HIS A 178 -5.30 -14.85 12.92
C HIS A 178 -5.51 -16.30 12.48
N ILE A 179 -4.47 -16.90 11.86
CA ILE A 179 -4.53 -18.23 11.26
C ILE A 179 -5.06 -19.30 12.22
N GLU A 180 -4.76 -19.16 13.52
CA GLU A 180 -5.23 -20.03 14.58
C GLU A 180 -6.77 -20.07 14.73
N ARG A 181 -7.46 -19.08 14.16
CA ARG A 181 -8.93 -18.94 14.18
C ARG A 181 -9.58 -19.23 12.83
N GLN A 182 -8.80 -19.56 11.80
CA GLN A 182 -9.32 -19.74 10.44
C GLN A 182 -9.49 -21.22 10.09
N SER A 183 -10.63 -21.55 9.49
CA SER A 183 -10.80 -22.83 8.80
C SER A 183 -10.03 -22.82 7.47
N ARG A 184 -9.71 -24.01 6.95
CA ARG A 184 -9.12 -24.16 5.61
C ARG A 184 -9.94 -23.42 4.53
N ASP A 185 -11.26 -23.52 4.59
CA ASP A 185 -12.13 -22.87 3.62
C ASP A 185 -12.11 -21.34 3.74
N SER A 186 -12.08 -20.81 4.97
CA SER A 186 -11.94 -19.36 5.18
C SER A 186 -10.65 -18.82 4.56
N ILE A 187 -9.54 -19.57 4.70
CA ILE A 187 -8.26 -19.24 4.08
C ILE A 187 -8.34 -19.32 2.55
N TYR A 188 -8.89 -20.41 2.02
CA TYR A 188 -9.09 -20.59 0.58
C TYR A 188 -9.88 -19.43 -0.03
N TYR A 189 -11.05 -19.09 0.52
CA TYR A 189 -11.88 -18.01 -0.01
C TYR A 189 -11.23 -16.64 0.17
N HIS A 190 -10.51 -16.40 1.28
CA HIS A 190 -9.77 -15.15 1.45
C HIS A 190 -8.74 -14.94 0.33
N ILE A 191 -7.90 -15.94 0.09
CA ILE A 191 -6.84 -15.86 -0.93
C ILE A 191 -7.45 -15.81 -2.33
N LYS A 192 -8.41 -16.70 -2.64
CA LYS A 192 -9.10 -16.74 -3.93
C LYS A 192 -9.73 -15.39 -4.27
N ASN A 193 -10.43 -14.77 -3.32
CA ASN A 193 -11.12 -13.52 -3.59
C ASN A 193 -10.14 -12.35 -3.67
N ALA A 194 -9.09 -12.32 -2.83
CA ALA A 194 -8.08 -11.28 -2.90
C ALA A 194 -7.27 -11.31 -4.19
N VAL A 195 -6.83 -12.50 -4.63
CA VAL A 195 -6.15 -12.68 -5.93
C VAL A 195 -7.10 -12.41 -7.09
N GLY A 196 -8.34 -12.89 -6.99
CA GLY A 196 -9.37 -12.65 -8.01
C GLY A 196 -9.64 -11.15 -8.20
N GLU A 197 -9.67 -10.37 -7.13
CA GLU A 197 -9.81 -8.92 -7.22
C GLU A 197 -8.59 -8.24 -7.84
N ALA A 198 -7.37 -8.71 -7.53
CA ALA A 198 -6.14 -8.23 -8.15
C ALA A 198 -6.12 -8.44 -9.67
N ILE A 199 -6.55 -9.62 -10.11
CA ILE A 199 -6.71 -9.93 -11.54
C ILE A 199 -7.80 -9.03 -12.12
N ARG A 200 -8.97 -8.91 -11.48
CA ARG A 200 -10.08 -8.09 -11.98
C ARG A 200 -9.67 -6.63 -12.17
N VAL A 201 -8.99 -6.00 -11.20
CA VAL A 201 -8.58 -4.59 -11.34
C VAL A 201 -7.53 -4.42 -12.43
N ARG A 202 -6.61 -5.37 -12.61
CA ARG A 202 -5.66 -5.37 -13.74
C ARG A 202 -6.44 -5.38 -15.05
N GLU A 203 -7.35 -6.33 -15.24
CA GLU A 203 -8.12 -6.47 -16.48
C GLU A 203 -9.04 -5.27 -16.75
N THR A 204 -9.51 -4.59 -15.69
CA THR A 204 -10.43 -3.45 -15.82
C THR A 204 -9.71 -2.13 -16.08
N PHE A 205 -8.54 -1.92 -15.46
CA PHE A 205 -7.90 -0.61 -15.38
C PHE A 205 -6.46 -0.57 -15.92
N ASN A 206 -5.86 -1.70 -16.26
CA ASN A 206 -4.46 -1.80 -16.68
C ASN A 206 -4.32 -2.78 -17.87
N ASN A 207 -3.09 -3.02 -18.32
CA ASN A 207 -2.76 -4.00 -19.33
C ASN A 207 -2.72 -5.41 -18.73
N ARG A 208 -3.13 -6.42 -19.51
CA ARG A 208 -2.99 -7.84 -19.17
C ARG A 208 -1.56 -8.26 -18.89
N THR A 209 -0.57 -7.58 -19.49
CA THR A 209 0.85 -7.85 -19.29
C THR A 209 1.41 -7.22 -18.02
N THR A 210 0.64 -6.41 -17.29
CA THR A 210 1.09 -5.84 -16.02
C THR A 210 1.15 -6.95 -14.96
N PRO A 211 2.31 -7.16 -14.30
CA PRO A 211 2.47 -8.26 -13.37
C PRO A 211 1.59 -8.08 -12.12
N VAL A 212 0.93 -9.14 -11.72
CA VAL A 212 0.26 -9.30 -10.42
C VAL A 212 1.15 -10.13 -9.53
N ILE A 213 1.73 -9.51 -8.50
CA ILE A 213 2.66 -10.15 -7.57
C ILE A 213 2.11 -10.04 -6.14
N PRO A 214 1.28 -11.00 -5.68
CA PRO A 214 0.77 -10.98 -4.32
C PRO A 214 1.87 -11.12 -3.27
N TYR A 215 1.71 -10.38 -2.18
CA TYR A 215 2.50 -10.53 -0.97
C TYR A 215 1.86 -11.59 -0.07
N THR A 216 2.66 -12.59 0.28
CA THR A 216 2.28 -13.68 1.19
C THR A 216 3.30 -13.81 2.33
N VAL A 217 2.90 -14.52 3.38
CA VAL A 217 3.78 -14.96 4.46
C VAL A 217 3.73 -16.48 4.52
N ILE A 218 4.79 -17.10 5.02
CA ILE A 218 4.87 -18.56 5.19
C ILE A 218 4.89 -18.99 6.66
N GLN A 219 4.67 -18.05 7.57
CA GLN A 219 4.75 -18.27 9.02
C GLN A 219 3.87 -17.28 9.79
N ASN A 220 3.50 -17.66 11.02
CA ASN A 220 2.86 -16.78 12.00
C ASN A 220 3.72 -16.72 13.27
N GLY A 221 4.41 -15.59 13.47
CA GLY A 221 5.50 -15.51 14.43
C GLY A 221 6.60 -16.52 14.07
N ASP A 222 7.00 -17.33 15.04
CA ASP A 222 8.03 -18.37 14.86
C ASP A 222 7.49 -19.68 14.26
N ASN A 223 6.17 -19.79 14.05
CA ASN A 223 5.55 -21.03 13.57
C ASN A 223 5.40 -21.01 12.04
N LEU A 224 6.16 -21.86 11.36
CA LEU A 224 5.99 -22.11 9.92
C LEU A 224 4.60 -22.70 9.62
N PHE A 225 4.05 -22.32 8.48
CA PHE A 225 2.83 -22.91 7.96
C PHE A 225 3.05 -24.38 7.59
N ASN A 226 2.06 -25.22 7.92
CA ASN A 226 2.05 -26.61 7.47
C ASN A 226 1.77 -26.70 5.96
N LYS A 227 1.97 -27.89 5.38
CA LYS A 227 1.78 -28.12 3.94
C LYS A 227 0.42 -27.65 3.43
N THR A 228 -0.67 -27.95 4.14
CA THR A 228 -2.03 -27.56 3.74
C THR A 228 -2.18 -26.05 3.59
N ILE A 229 -1.57 -25.28 4.49
CA ILE A 229 -1.63 -23.83 4.43
C ILE A 229 -0.69 -23.29 3.35
N LEU A 230 0.50 -23.87 3.17
CA LEU A 230 1.42 -23.49 2.09
C LEU A 230 0.82 -23.75 0.70
N ASP A 231 0.12 -24.87 0.52
CA ASP A 231 -0.61 -25.18 -0.72
C ASP A 231 -1.65 -24.08 -1.04
N LEU A 232 -2.27 -23.47 -0.02
CA LEU A 232 -3.19 -22.34 -0.20
C LEU A 232 -2.47 -20.99 -0.35
N ALA A 233 -1.41 -20.73 0.42
CA ALA A 233 -0.71 -19.44 0.45
C ALA A 233 0.18 -19.21 -0.78
N ILE A 234 0.62 -20.29 -1.44
CA ILE A 234 1.54 -20.28 -2.59
C ILE A 234 0.90 -20.96 -3.80
N GLY A 235 0.39 -22.18 -3.62
CA GLY A 235 -0.15 -22.99 -4.72
C GLY A 235 -1.41 -22.38 -5.35
N LEU A 236 -2.38 -21.98 -4.53
CA LEU A 236 -3.63 -21.40 -5.05
C LEU A 236 -3.41 -20.12 -5.88
N PRO A 237 -2.62 -19.11 -5.45
CA PRO A 237 -2.30 -17.98 -6.32
C PRO A 237 -1.65 -18.39 -7.64
N ALA A 238 -0.73 -19.36 -7.61
CA ALA A 238 -0.07 -19.87 -8.82
C ALA A 238 -1.07 -20.55 -9.77
N ASP A 239 -1.99 -21.38 -9.26
CA ASP A 239 -3.07 -21.99 -10.04
C ASP A 239 -4.02 -20.95 -10.64
N MET A 240 -4.15 -19.77 -10.01
CA MET A 240 -4.93 -18.64 -10.50
C MET A 240 -4.20 -17.80 -11.56
N GLY A 241 -2.92 -18.07 -11.84
CA GLY A 241 -2.15 -17.42 -12.90
C GLY A 241 -1.58 -16.06 -12.54
N VAL A 242 -1.20 -15.85 -11.27
CA VAL A 242 -0.39 -14.68 -10.90
C VAL A 242 1.03 -14.80 -11.45
N ASP A 243 1.69 -13.66 -11.68
CA ASP A 243 2.99 -13.59 -12.36
C ASP A 243 4.17 -13.92 -11.41
N GLY A 244 3.90 -14.00 -10.11
CA GLY A 244 4.88 -14.33 -9.07
C GLY A 244 4.33 -14.08 -7.68
N LEU A 245 5.17 -14.25 -6.65
CA LEU A 245 4.82 -13.99 -5.26
C LEU A 245 5.98 -13.31 -4.54
N VAL A 246 5.65 -12.39 -3.64
CA VAL A 246 6.61 -11.91 -2.63
C VAL A 246 6.37 -12.67 -1.33
N ILE A 247 7.34 -13.47 -0.89
CA ILE A 247 7.34 -14.06 0.45
C ILE A 247 7.98 -13.03 1.38
N TRP A 248 7.15 -12.36 2.17
CA TRP A 248 7.60 -11.32 3.09
C TRP A 248 7.84 -11.88 4.50
N GLY A 249 8.79 -11.27 5.20
CA GLY A 249 9.10 -11.59 6.60
C GLY A 249 9.53 -10.34 7.36
N SER A 250 9.05 -10.22 8.61
CA SER A 250 9.46 -9.13 9.49
C SER A 250 10.85 -9.38 10.07
N SER A 251 11.69 -8.34 10.10
CA SER A 251 12.99 -8.37 10.78
C SER A 251 12.88 -8.71 12.27
N GLY A 252 11.72 -8.46 12.89
CA GLY A 252 11.47 -8.82 14.28
C GLY A 252 11.44 -10.34 14.53
N ILE A 253 11.24 -11.15 13.49
CA ILE A 253 11.23 -12.62 13.57
C ILE A 253 12.63 -13.20 13.34
N PHE A 254 13.46 -12.54 12.52
CA PHE A 254 14.81 -13.00 12.17
C PHE A 254 15.89 -12.27 12.96
N LYS A 255 15.81 -12.33 14.29
CA LYS A 255 16.86 -11.79 15.16
C LYS A 255 18.06 -12.74 15.15
N TYR A 256 19.24 -12.22 14.82
CA TYR A 256 20.50 -12.91 15.12
C TYR A 256 20.66 -12.91 16.64
N ASN A 257 20.71 -14.10 17.24
CA ASN A 257 21.24 -14.28 18.60
C ASN A 257 22.76 -14.21 18.56
#